data_AF-A0A935IZE5-F1
#
_entry.id   AF-A0A935IZE5-F1
#
_cell.length_a   1.000
_cell.length_b   1.000
_cell.length_c   1.000
_cell.angle_alpha   90.00
_cell.angle_beta   90.00
_cell.angle_gamma   90.00
#
_symmetry.space_group_name_H-M   'P 1'
#
loop_
_entity.id
_entity.type
_entity.pdbx_description
1 polymer ?
#
loop_
_entity_poly.entity_id
_entity_poly.type
_entity_poly.pdbx_seq_one_letter_code
_entity_poly.pdbx_strand_id
1 'polypeptide(L)'
;MKTYSDWVKRFLPLLIMTCIFLAGCTTAETMTTEVSMPTSVISPAEIACTVTEAEWLKPPEDPAVNDAPADGYYFVNSDRSIWASAWWTQPDQDHLRASGDDIKVGWFRPEGAELEITGRRLDGQASPLQSEIPCCYPTRFQATGLIFPTEGCWEVTAKAADRLLTFTVWIDP
;
A
#
# COMPACT_ATOMS: atom_id res chain seq x y z
N MET A 1 20.34 41.30 -15.56
CA MET A 1 19.90 42.69 -15.32
C MET A 1 18.87 43.10 -16.38
N LYS A 2 17.57 42.90 -16.10
CA LYS A 2 16.45 43.84 -16.34
C LYS A 2 15.12 43.11 -16.10
N THR A 3 14.62 43.37 -14.89
CA THR A 3 13.24 43.29 -14.38
C THR A 3 12.27 44.17 -15.15
N TYR A 4 10.98 43.83 -15.24
CA TYR A 4 9.81 44.72 -15.39
C TYR A 4 8.56 43.80 -15.34
N SER A 5 7.46 44.04 -14.63
CA SER A 5 7.03 45.09 -13.72
C SER A 5 5.73 44.62 -13.09
N ASP A 6 5.61 44.89 -11.79
CA ASP A 6 4.40 44.86 -11.00
C ASP A 6 3.25 45.64 -11.66
N TRP A 7 2.04 45.08 -11.58
CA TRP A 7 0.79 45.81 -11.81
C TRP A 7 0.08 46.06 -10.47
N VAL A 8 0.51 47.14 -9.83
CA VAL A 8 -0.31 48.24 -9.28
C VAL A 8 -1.75 47.90 -8.85
N LYS A 9 -1.90 47.73 -7.53
CA LYS A 9 -2.84 48.39 -6.57
C LYS A 9 -4.03 49.16 -7.18
N ARG A 10 -5.23 48.99 -6.58
CA ARG A 10 -6.37 49.96 -6.44
C ARG A 10 -7.63 49.15 -6.04
N PHE A 11 -8.59 49.49 -5.18
CA PHE A 11 -9.01 50.64 -4.34
C PHE A 11 -10.00 50.04 -3.29
N LEU A 12 -9.82 50.26 -1.98
CA LEU A 12 -10.69 51.06 -1.05
C LEU A 12 -12.09 50.46 -0.65
N PRO A 13 -12.67 50.86 0.51
CA PRO A 13 -13.31 50.00 1.49
C PRO A 13 -14.76 50.49 1.80
N LEU A 14 -15.28 50.12 2.98
CA LEU A 14 -16.47 50.64 3.67
C LEU A 14 -17.85 50.20 3.15
N LEU A 15 -18.49 49.35 3.95
CA LEU A 15 -19.91 49.51 4.25
C LEU A 15 -20.16 49.13 5.71
N ILE A 16 -20.42 50.17 6.50
CA ILE A 16 -20.91 50.14 7.87
C ILE A 16 -22.36 49.66 7.84
N MET A 17 -22.72 48.63 8.60
CA MET A 17 -24.10 48.47 9.03
C MET A 17 -24.17 47.90 10.46
N THR A 18 -24.50 48.82 11.35
CA THR A 18 -25.00 48.66 12.71
C THR A 18 -26.23 47.75 12.76
N CYS A 19 -26.37 46.90 13.79
CA CYS A 19 -27.62 46.71 14.54
C CYS A 19 -27.51 45.75 15.74
N ILE A 20 -27.86 46.32 16.89
CA ILE A 20 -28.75 45.76 17.93
C ILE A 20 -28.14 44.72 18.90
N PHE A 21 -27.85 45.23 20.11
CA PHE A 21 -27.74 44.49 21.35
C PHE A 21 -29.07 43.80 21.69
N LEU A 22 -29.04 42.48 21.83
CA LEU A 22 -30.04 41.71 22.60
C LEU A 22 -29.35 41.15 23.83
N ALA A 23 -29.73 41.66 25.00
CA ALA A 23 -29.35 41.11 26.29
C ALA A 23 -30.09 39.78 26.50
N GLY A 24 -29.42 38.66 26.21
CA GLY A 24 -29.86 37.33 26.59
C GLY A 24 -29.35 36.98 27.99
N CYS A 25 -30.25 36.87 28.95
CA CYS A 25 -29.97 36.34 30.28
C CYS A 25 -29.92 34.81 30.16
N THR A 26 -28.74 34.21 30.16
CA THR A 26 -28.61 32.74 30.11
C THR A 26 -28.33 32.21 31.51
N THR A 27 -29.25 31.38 31.99
CA THR A 27 -29.12 30.56 33.21
C THR A 27 -27.93 29.62 33.10
N ALA A 28 -27.04 29.65 34.10
CA ALA A 28 -25.92 28.73 34.21
C ALA A 28 -26.43 27.34 34.63
N GLU A 29 -26.56 26.42 33.67
CA GLU A 29 -26.73 24.99 33.95
C GLU A 29 -25.38 24.40 34.35
N THR A 30 -25.36 23.77 35.52
CA THR A 30 -24.19 23.06 36.04
C THR A 30 -24.07 21.74 35.30
N MET A 31 -23.18 21.65 34.31
CA MET A 31 -22.82 20.39 33.67
C MET A 31 -21.97 19.56 34.64
N THR A 32 -22.56 18.49 35.17
CA THR A 32 -21.80 17.41 35.80
C THR A 32 -21.03 16.66 34.71
N THR A 33 -19.74 16.94 34.60
CA THR A 33 -18.81 16.19 33.76
C THR A 33 -18.60 14.81 34.37
N GLU A 34 -19.29 13.80 33.85
CA GLU A 34 -18.90 12.41 34.05
C GLU A 34 -17.61 12.16 33.26
N VAL A 35 -16.53 11.86 33.99
CA VAL A 35 -15.24 11.47 33.44
C VAL A 35 -15.38 10.06 32.87
N SER A 36 -15.83 9.98 31.61
CA SER A 36 -15.69 8.77 30.81
C SER A 36 -14.21 8.66 30.40
N MET A 37 -13.53 7.65 30.92
CA MET A 37 -12.16 7.34 30.51
C MET A 37 -12.16 7.02 29.01
N PRO A 38 -11.29 7.63 28.20
CA PRO A 38 -11.17 7.23 26.81
C PRO A 38 -10.62 5.80 26.79
N THR A 39 -11.47 4.82 26.50
CA THR A 39 -10.99 3.58 25.92
C THR A 39 -10.57 3.95 24.51
N SER A 40 -9.26 4.07 24.27
CA SER A 40 -8.70 4.22 22.93
C SER A 40 -9.04 2.97 22.13
N VAL A 41 -10.22 2.97 21.50
CA VAL A 41 -10.54 2.05 20.43
C VAL A 41 -9.72 2.54 19.25
N ILE A 42 -8.55 1.93 19.04
CA ILE A 42 -7.79 2.10 17.80
C ILE A 42 -8.77 1.76 16.68
N SER A 43 -9.08 2.74 15.83
CA SER A 43 -9.90 2.49 14.67
C SER A 43 -9.17 1.48 13.78
N PRO A 44 -9.85 0.50 13.16
CA PRO A 44 -9.23 -0.33 12.13
C PRO A 44 -8.57 0.49 11.01
N ALA A 45 -9.03 1.72 10.80
CA ALA A 45 -8.47 2.66 9.83
C ALA A 45 -7.13 3.30 10.24
N GLU A 46 -6.69 3.13 11.50
CA GLU A 46 -5.43 3.67 12.02
C GLU A 46 -4.25 2.70 11.85
N ILE A 47 -4.48 1.51 11.27
CA ILE A 47 -3.40 0.76 10.61
C ILE A 47 -3.05 1.55 9.34
N ALA A 48 -2.32 2.66 9.51
CA ALA A 48 -1.59 3.26 8.42
C ALA A 48 -0.81 2.12 7.75
N CYS A 49 -1.05 1.90 6.46
CA CYS A 49 -0.55 0.73 5.75
C CYS A 49 0.94 0.56 6.02
N THR A 50 1.29 -0.45 6.82
CA THR A 50 2.70 -0.74 7.12
C THR A 50 3.25 -1.53 5.95
N VAL A 51 3.54 -0.81 4.87
CA VAL A 51 4.09 -1.36 3.64
C VAL A 51 5.41 -2.03 3.98
N THR A 52 5.57 -3.28 3.54
CA THR A 52 6.83 -4.01 3.67
C THR A 52 7.86 -3.35 2.75
N GLU A 53 9.03 -3.03 3.29
CA GLU A 53 10.14 -2.54 2.48
C GLU A 53 10.75 -3.73 1.72
N ALA A 54 10.92 -3.58 0.40
CA ALA A 54 11.61 -4.58 -0.40
C ALA A 54 13.13 -4.47 -0.21
N GLU A 55 13.82 -5.60 -0.13
CA GLU A 55 15.27 -5.63 -0.02
C GLU A 55 15.93 -5.55 -1.41
N TRP A 56 17.01 -4.79 -1.55
CA TRP A 56 17.86 -4.79 -2.75
C TRP A 56 18.87 -5.92 -2.69
N LEU A 57 18.64 -6.99 -3.47
CA LEU A 57 19.36 -8.24 -3.37
C LEU A 57 19.57 -8.91 -4.73
N LYS A 58 20.62 -9.72 -4.83
CA LYS A 58 20.78 -10.67 -5.92
C LYS A 58 19.94 -11.93 -5.67
N PRO A 59 19.03 -12.30 -6.58
CA PRO A 59 18.25 -13.52 -6.44
C PRO A 59 19.13 -14.77 -6.66
N PRO A 60 18.63 -15.96 -6.28
CA PRO A 60 19.29 -17.21 -6.61
C PRO A 60 19.44 -17.42 -8.12
N GLU A 61 20.48 -18.15 -8.52
CA GLU A 61 20.56 -18.67 -9.89
C GLU A 61 19.46 -19.70 -10.14
N ASP A 62 18.89 -19.69 -11.34
CA ASP A 62 17.90 -20.66 -11.79
C ASP A 62 18.04 -20.89 -13.30
N PRO A 63 18.06 -22.14 -13.78
CA PRO A 63 18.25 -22.43 -15.20
C PRO A 63 17.06 -22.01 -16.09
N ALA A 64 15.91 -21.65 -15.51
CA ALA A 64 14.79 -21.05 -16.24
C ALA A 64 14.99 -19.55 -16.52
N VAL A 65 16.03 -18.92 -15.95
CA VAL A 65 16.38 -17.51 -16.19
C VAL A 65 17.66 -17.47 -17.03
N ASN A 66 17.58 -16.90 -18.23
CA ASN A 66 18.68 -16.94 -19.20
C ASN A 66 19.87 -16.05 -18.81
N ASP A 67 19.60 -14.93 -18.15
CA ASP A 67 20.62 -13.96 -17.75
C ASP A 67 21.15 -14.28 -16.35
N ALA A 68 22.42 -13.93 -16.11
CA ALA A 68 22.98 -14.02 -14.77
C ALA A 68 22.16 -13.15 -13.80
N PRO A 69 21.90 -13.62 -12.57
CA PRO A 69 21.09 -12.87 -11.62
C PRO A 69 21.75 -11.53 -11.30
N ALA A 70 20.99 -10.46 -11.54
CA ALA A 70 21.34 -9.09 -11.17
C ALA A 70 20.62 -8.70 -9.88
N ASP A 71 21.18 -7.73 -9.16
CA ASP A 71 20.50 -7.18 -7.99
C ASP A 71 19.18 -6.50 -8.39
N GLY A 72 18.17 -6.65 -7.54
CA GLY A 72 16.85 -6.06 -7.73
C GLY A 72 16.08 -5.99 -6.41
N TYR A 73 14.89 -5.40 -6.44
CA TYR A 73 14.02 -5.34 -5.27
C TYR A 73 13.24 -6.65 -5.11
N TYR A 74 13.26 -7.21 -3.90
CA TYR A 74 12.53 -8.43 -3.56
C TYR A 74 11.89 -8.35 -2.17
N PHE A 75 10.69 -8.91 -2.06
CA PHE A 75 10.19 -9.39 -0.77
C PHE A 75 10.76 -10.78 -0.51
N VAL A 76 11.34 -11.01 0.66
CA VAL A 76 12.03 -12.25 0.99
C VAL A 76 11.68 -12.67 2.40
N ASN A 77 11.48 -13.98 2.62
CA ASN A 77 11.24 -14.48 3.97
C ASN A 77 12.56 -14.66 4.74
N SER A 78 12.46 -14.81 6.06
CA SER A 78 13.63 -14.81 6.96
C SER A 78 14.72 -15.85 6.62
N ASP A 79 14.34 -17.01 6.10
CA ASP A 79 15.28 -18.07 5.69
C ASP A 79 15.64 -18.03 4.20
N ARG A 80 15.18 -17.01 3.48
CA ARG A 80 15.43 -16.77 2.06
C ARG A 80 15.05 -17.96 1.16
N SER A 81 14.03 -18.72 1.57
CA SER A 81 13.48 -19.84 0.81
C SER A 81 12.43 -19.41 -0.21
N ILE A 82 11.72 -18.31 0.04
CA ILE A 82 10.75 -17.71 -0.89
C ILE A 82 11.11 -16.25 -1.13
N TRP A 83 11.16 -15.87 -2.41
CA TRP A 83 11.42 -14.52 -2.90
C TRP A 83 10.31 -14.11 -3.87
N ALA A 84 9.89 -12.85 -3.83
CA ALA A 84 8.96 -12.25 -4.78
C ALA A 84 9.58 -10.98 -5.35
N SER A 85 9.68 -10.86 -6.68
CA SER A 85 10.18 -9.64 -7.31
C SER A 85 9.27 -8.46 -6.95
N ALA A 86 9.86 -7.34 -6.53
CA ALA A 86 9.16 -6.17 -5.99
C ALA A 86 9.57 -4.87 -6.70
N TRP A 87 10.12 -4.95 -7.92
CA TRP A 87 10.44 -3.77 -8.72
C TRP A 87 9.19 -2.93 -9.02
N TRP A 88 8.03 -3.58 -9.16
CA TRP A 88 6.75 -2.94 -9.44
C TRP A 88 6.23 -2.08 -8.28
N THR A 89 6.77 -2.21 -7.06
CA THR A 89 6.36 -1.42 -5.89
C THR A 89 7.17 -0.13 -5.72
N GLN A 90 8.08 0.17 -6.64
CA GLN A 90 9.00 1.30 -6.50
C GLN A 90 8.34 2.63 -6.95
N PRO A 91 8.69 3.78 -6.33
CA PRO A 91 8.00 5.05 -6.57
C PRO A 91 8.07 5.59 -8.01
N ASP A 92 9.00 5.09 -8.82
CA ASP A 92 9.20 5.49 -10.21
C ASP A 92 8.42 4.63 -11.22
N GLN A 93 7.63 3.66 -10.74
CA GLN A 93 6.83 2.77 -11.57
C GLN A 93 5.35 3.18 -11.59
N ASP A 94 4.82 3.56 -12.76
CA ASP A 94 3.41 3.93 -12.98
C ASP A 94 2.41 2.74 -12.94
N HIS A 95 2.82 1.55 -12.48
CA HIS A 95 2.15 0.28 -12.74
C HIS A 95 1.21 -0.19 -11.60
N LEU A 96 1.18 0.50 -10.46
CA LEU A 96 0.52 0.06 -9.21
C LEU A 96 -0.97 0.40 -9.11
N ARG A 97 -1.73 0.35 -10.21
CA ARG A 97 -3.15 0.72 -10.16
C ARG A 97 -4.04 -0.49 -10.05
N ALA A 98 -5.13 -0.34 -9.32
CA ALA A 98 -6.24 -1.28 -9.41
C ALA A 98 -6.96 -1.13 -10.77
N SER A 99 -6.35 -1.63 -11.85
CA SER A 99 -6.92 -1.56 -13.21
C SER A 99 -7.67 -2.82 -13.64
N GLY A 100 -7.53 -3.91 -12.86
CA GLY A 100 -7.96 -5.25 -13.26
C GLY A 100 -6.95 -6.00 -14.14
N ASP A 101 -5.86 -5.34 -14.56
CA ASP A 101 -4.72 -6.00 -15.19
C ASP A 101 -3.88 -6.72 -14.14
N ASP A 102 -3.17 -7.75 -14.57
CA ASP A 102 -2.31 -8.52 -13.69
C ASP A 102 -0.91 -7.89 -13.56
N ILE A 103 -0.43 -7.83 -12.32
CA ILE A 103 0.96 -7.46 -12.02
C ILE A 103 1.80 -8.72 -12.13
N LYS A 104 2.77 -8.71 -13.05
CA LYS A 104 3.70 -9.83 -13.23
C LYS A 104 4.69 -9.88 -12.08
N VAL A 105 4.69 -10.98 -11.34
CA VAL A 105 5.60 -11.23 -10.22
C VAL A 105 6.41 -12.49 -10.52
N GLY A 106 7.73 -12.36 -10.48
CA GLY A 106 8.65 -13.49 -10.51
C GLY A 106 8.93 -13.99 -9.09
N TRP A 107 8.79 -15.28 -8.88
CA TRP A 107 9.00 -15.93 -7.60
C TRP A 107 10.20 -16.86 -7.66
N PHE A 108 10.99 -16.92 -6.60
CA PHE A 108 11.87 -18.06 -6.33
C PHE A 108 11.32 -18.81 -5.14
N ARG A 109 11.05 -20.10 -5.29
CA ARG A 109 10.53 -20.99 -4.24
C ARG A 109 11.37 -22.26 -4.12
N PRO A 110 11.14 -23.13 -3.12
CA PRO A 110 11.71 -24.47 -3.14
C PRO A 110 11.41 -25.17 -4.47
N GLU A 111 12.43 -25.80 -5.04
CA GLU A 111 12.35 -26.45 -6.35
C GLU A 111 11.23 -27.51 -6.36
N GLY A 112 10.43 -27.51 -7.42
CA GLY A 112 9.29 -28.43 -7.57
C GLY A 112 8.12 -28.26 -6.58
N ALA A 113 8.20 -27.38 -5.58
CA ALA A 113 7.11 -27.16 -4.63
C ALA A 113 5.93 -26.40 -5.25
N GLU A 114 4.70 -26.78 -4.95
CA GLU A 114 3.54 -26.00 -5.41
C GLU A 114 3.52 -24.60 -4.78
N LEU A 115 3.19 -23.58 -5.59
CA LEU A 115 3.07 -22.19 -5.15
C LEU A 115 1.59 -21.86 -4.95
N GLU A 116 1.23 -21.49 -3.73
CA GLU A 116 -0.08 -20.95 -3.37
C GLU A 116 0.09 -19.47 -3.03
N ILE A 117 -0.74 -18.59 -3.62
CA ILE A 117 -0.73 -17.16 -3.32
C ILE A 117 -2.13 -16.73 -2.91
N THR A 118 -2.22 -15.99 -1.82
CA THR A 118 -3.46 -15.39 -1.33
C THR A 118 -3.20 -13.94 -0.95
N GLY A 119 -4.26 -13.13 -0.90
CA GLY A 119 -4.15 -11.78 -0.40
C GLY A 119 -5.46 -11.25 0.13
N ARG A 120 -5.38 -10.40 1.15
CA ARG A 120 -6.52 -9.77 1.81
C ARG A 120 -6.31 -8.28 1.97
N ARG A 121 -7.38 -7.50 1.80
CA ARG A 121 -7.38 -6.08 2.08
C ARG A 121 -7.37 -5.86 3.60
N LEU A 122 -6.52 -4.95 4.05
CA LEU A 122 -6.32 -4.65 5.47
C LEU A 122 -7.10 -3.41 5.94
N ASP A 123 -7.33 -2.46 5.05
CA ASP A 123 -7.91 -1.14 5.35
C ASP A 123 -9.36 -0.98 4.89
N GLY A 124 -9.99 -2.08 4.45
CA GLY A 124 -11.33 -2.08 3.91
C GLY A 124 -11.83 -3.47 3.54
N GLN A 125 -13.07 -3.55 3.06
CA GLN A 125 -13.66 -4.78 2.55
C GLN A 125 -13.36 -4.93 1.05
N ALA A 126 -12.87 -6.09 0.65
CA ALA A 126 -12.71 -6.49 -0.75
C ALA A 126 -12.76 -8.02 -0.87
N SER A 127 -13.05 -8.52 -2.08
CA SER A 127 -12.78 -9.92 -2.42
C SER A 127 -11.28 -10.22 -2.28
N PRO A 128 -10.87 -11.48 -2.04
CA PRO A 128 -9.45 -11.82 -2.02
C PRO A 128 -8.71 -11.46 -3.32
N LEU A 129 -7.41 -11.22 -3.20
CA LEU A 129 -6.48 -11.12 -4.35
C LEU A 129 -6.66 -12.35 -5.25
N GLN A 130 -6.76 -12.13 -6.56
CA GLN A 130 -6.72 -13.21 -7.54
C GLN A 130 -5.27 -13.43 -7.99
N SER A 131 -4.88 -14.70 -8.07
CA SER A 131 -3.55 -15.11 -8.53
C SER A 131 -3.66 -16.00 -9.77
N GLU A 132 -3.04 -15.59 -10.86
CA GLU A 132 -2.84 -16.42 -12.03
C GLU A 132 -1.49 -17.14 -11.90
N ILE A 133 -1.55 -18.44 -11.62
CA ILE A 133 -0.36 -19.26 -11.38
C ILE A 133 -0.29 -20.32 -12.49
N PRO A 134 0.49 -20.08 -13.56
CA PRO A 134 0.71 -21.07 -14.60
C PRO A 134 1.37 -22.32 -14.01
N CYS A 135 0.98 -23.48 -14.53
CA CYS A 135 1.66 -24.73 -14.17
C CYS A 135 3.11 -24.74 -14.68
N CYS A 136 3.79 -25.85 -14.37
CA CYS A 136 4.88 -26.34 -15.22
C CYS A 136 6.18 -25.53 -15.13
N TYR A 137 6.45 -24.96 -13.95
CA TYR A 137 7.75 -24.43 -13.55
C TYR A 137 8.44 -25.44 -12.61
N PRO A 138 9.26 -26.37 -13.15
CA PRO A 138 9.87 -27.43 -12.35
C PRO A 138 11.02 -26.93 -11.47
N THR A 139 11.64 -25.81 -11.85
CA THR A 139 12.77 -25.20 -11.14
C THR A 139 12.27 -24.33 -9.98
N ARG A 140 13.14 -23.46 -9.44
CA ARG A 140 12.79 -22.53 -8.35
C ARG A 140 12.03 -21.32 -8.85
N PHE A 141 12.35 -20.85 -10.05
CA PHE A 141 11.70 -19.69 -10.65
C PHE A 141 10.26 -20.02 -11.09
N GLN A 142 9.31 -19.13 -10.83
CA GLN A 142 7.95 -19.20 -11.37
C GLN A 142 7.37 -17.80 -11.55
N ALA A 143 6.84 -17.49 -12.73
CA ALA A 143 6.15 -16.23 -12.98
C ALA A 143 4.64 -16.37 -12.71
N THR A 144 4.02 -15.36 -12.12
CA THR A 144 2.58 -15.29 -11.85
C THR A 144 2.01 -13.92 -12.21
N GLY A 145 0.69 -13.84 -12.33
CA GLY A 145 -0.05 -12.58 -12.33
C GLY A 145 -0.78 -12.35 -11.01
N LEU A 146 -0.68 -11.16 -10.43
CA LEU A 146 -1.44 -10.74 -9.24
C LEU A 146 -2.46 -9.67 -9.61
N ILE A 147 -3.74 -9.90 -9.32
CA ILE A 147 -4.83 -8.99 -9.69
C ILE A 147 -5.55 -8.51 -8.42
N PHE A 148 -5.27 -7.27 -8.04
CA PHE A 148 -5.88 -6.62 -6.88
C PHE A 148 -7.28 -6.10 -7.24
N PRO A 149 -8.37 -6.58 -6.60
CA PRO A 149 -9.73 -6.17 -6.95
C PRO A 149 -10.06 -4.70 -6.68
N THR A 150 -9.32 -4.05 -5.78
CA THR A 150 -9.50 -2.64 -5.39
C THR A 150 -8.17 -2.04 -4.96
N GLU A 151 -8.07 -0.72 -4.98
CA GLU A 151 -7.02 0.06 -4.35
C GLU A 151 -6.98 -0.14 -2.82
N GLY A 152 -5.91 0.31 -2.18
CA GLY A 152 -5.73 0.30 -0.71
C GLY A 152 -4.60 -0.60 -0.22
N CYS A 153 -4.62 -0.90 1.07
CA CYS A 153 -3.59 -1.69 1.74
C CYS A 153 -3.89 -3.19 1.66
N TRP A 154 -2.94 -3.97 1.15
CA TRP A 154 -3.08 -5.42 0.95
C TRP A 154 -1.95 -6.19 1.62
N GLU A 155 -2.32 -7.23 2.36
CA GLU A 155 -1.38 -8.27 2.80
C GLU A 155 -1.44 -9.43 1.80
N VAL A 156 -0.28 -9.80 1.26
CA VAL A 156 -0.10 -10.93 0.35
C VAL A 156 0.67 -12.01 1.07
N THR A 157 0.20 -13.25 0.99
CA THR A 157 0.90 -14.42 1.53
C THR A 157 1.13 -15.43 0.43
N ALA A 158 2.39 -15.79 0.22
CA ALA A 158 2.82 -16.89 -0.63
C ALA A 158 3.29 -18.06 0.23
N LYS A 159 2.86 -19.27 -0.15
CA LYS A 159 3.23 -20.52 0.48
C LYS A 159 3.81 -21.46 -0.56
N ALA A 160 4.92 -22.09 -0.21
CA ALA A 160 5.51 -23.16 -1.00
C ALA A 160 6.17 -24.18 -0.08
N ALA A 161 5.79 -25.46 -0.21
CA ALA A 161 6.11 -26.50 0.77
C ALA A 161 5.68 -26.10 2.20
N ASP A 162 6.61 -26.08 3.15
CA ASP A 162 6.43 -25.68 4.55
C ASP A 162 6.85 -24.22 4.82
N ARG A 163 7.11 -23.44 3.76
CA ARG A 163 7.63 -22.08 3.83
C ARG A 163 6.55 -21.06 3.52
N LEU A 164 6.65 -19.91 4.19
CA LEU A 164 5.77 -18.76 4.01
C LEU A 164 6.57 -17.50 3.75
N LEU A 165 6.03 -16.65 2.88
CA LEU A 165 6.41 -15.25 2.71
C LEU A 165 5.14 -14.42 2.81
N THR A 166 5.13 -13.43 3.71
CA THR A 166 4.05 -12.45 3.83
C THR A 166 4.63 -11.06 3.66
N PHE A 167 3.98 -10.23 2.87
CA PHE A 167 4.35 -8.82 2.70
C PHE A 167 3.09 -7.96 2.50
N THR A 168 3.20 -6.69 2.85
CA THR A 168 2.13 -5.70 2.74
C THR A 168 2.49 -4.67 1.68
N VAL A 169 1.55 -4.37 0.78
CA VAL A 169 1.70 -3.35 -0.27
C VAL A 169 0.54 -2.36 -0.25
N TRP A 170 0.81 -1.17 -0.75
CA TRP A 170 -0.22 -0.20 -1.09
C TRP A 170 -0.49 -0.27 -2.60
N ILE A 171 -1.76 -0.32 -2.97
CA ILE A 171 -2.23 -0.29 -4.36
C ILE A 171 -2.92 1.05 -4.59
N ASP A 172 -2.50 1.77 -5.61
CA ASP A 172 -3.02 3.09 -5.93
C ASP A 172 -4.39 3.02 -6.63
N PRO A 173 -5.19 4.09 -6.52
CA PRO A 173 -6.43 4.27 -7.28
C PRO A 173 -6.24 4.25 -8.81
#